data_AF-A0A5K1ISI8-F1
#
_entry.id   AF-A0A5K1ISI8-F1
#
_cell.length_a   1.000
_cell.length_b   1.000
_cell.length_c   1.000
_cell.angle_alpha   90.00
_cell.angle_beta   90.00
_cell.angle_gamma   90.00
#
_symmetry.space_group_name_H-M   'P 1'
#
loop_
_entity.id
_entity.type
_entity.pdbx_description
1 polymer ?
#
loop_
_entity_poly.entity_id
_entity_poly.type
_entity_poly.pdbx_seq_one_letter_code
_entity_poly.pdbx_strand_id
1 'polypeptide(L)' 'MAENNFRAARRASDITLESAGEICEISRVTYQQKETNPGNFRLSELKALYEALSDTSKDIIRQAVVFFICGDDYIKRN' A
#
# COMPACT_ATOMS: atom_id res chain seq x y z
N MET A 1 -11.59 -7.30 9.53
CA MET A 1 -10.18 -7.32 9.99
C MET A 1 -9.28 -7.71 8.83
N ALA A 2 -9.18 -6.87 7.80
CA ALA A 2 -8.07 -6.91 6.85
C ALA A 2 -7.20 -5.73 7.26
N GLU A 3 -6.36 -5.95 8.26
CA GLU A 3 -5.52 -4.92 8.85
C GLU A 3 -4.51 -4.43 7.81
N ASN A 4 -4.87 -3.37 7.08
CA ASN A 4 -4.01 -2.47 6.29
C ASN A 4 -2.57 -2.96 6.07
N ASN A 5 -2.38 -4.01 5.26
CA ASN A 5 -1.04 -4.55 4.98
C ASN A 5 -0.10 -3.46 4.41
N PHE A 6 -0.66 -2.45 3.73
CA PHE A 6 0.03 -1.24 3.29
C PHE A 6 0.57 -0.38 4.45
N ARG A 7 -0.24 -0.19 5.51
CA ARG A 7 0.19 0.51 6.73
C ARG A 7 1.26 -0.30 7.47
N ALA A 8 1.12 -1.62 7.49
CA ALA A 8 2.10 -2.52 8.09
C ALA A 8 3.45 -2.44 7.36
N ALA A 9 3.45 -2.54 6.03
CA ALA A 9 4.65 -2.36 5.21
C ALA A 9 5.29 -0.99 5.42
N ARG A 10 4.48 0.08 5.43
CA ARG A 10 4.96 1.44 5.69
C ARG A 10 5.60 1.57 7.08
N ARG A 11 4.95 1.05 8.13
CA ARG A 11 5.48 1.06 9.50
C ARG A 11 6.74 0.19 9.65
N ALA A 12 6.83 -0.93 8.94
CA ALA A 12 8.00 -1.79 8.96
C ALA A 12 9.24 -1.12 8.34
N SER A 13 9.04 -0.13 7.46
CA SER A 13 10.12 0.68 6.88
C SER A 13 10.30 2.06 7.51
N ASP A 14 9.62 2.35 8.62
CA ASP A 14 9.67 3.67 9.29
C ASP A 14 9.28 4.85 8.37
N ILE A 15 8.52 4.59 7.29
CA ILE A 15 8.11 5.63 6.35
C ILE A 15 6.90 6.37 6.96
N THR A 16 6.95 7.69 7.02
CA THR A 16 5.80 8.50 7.49
C THR A 16 4.74 8.65 6.41
N LEU A 17 3.52 9.05 6.77
CA LEU A 17 2.47 9.36 5.77
C LEU A 17 2.86 10.52 4.84
N GLU A 18 3.67 11.45 5.35
CA GLU A 18 4.16 12.59 4.57
C GLU A 18 5.21 12.13 3.55
N SER A 19 6.20 11.35 3.99
CA SER A 19 7.19 10.76 3.09
C SER A 19 6.55 9.85 2.05
N ALA A 20 5.57 9.03 2.44
CA ALA A 20 4.86 8.17 1.49
C ALA A 20 4.03 8.97 0.47
N GLY A 21 3.45 10.10 0.88
CA GLY A 21 2.79 11.04 -0.02
C GLY A 21 3.79 11.65 -1.01
N GLU A 22 4.95 12.10 -0.53
CA GLU A 22 6.01 12.68 -1.37
C GLU A 22 6.54 11.66 -2.40
N ILE A 23 6.83 10.42 -1.97
CA ILE A 23 7.28 9.32 -2.85
C ILE A 23 6.25 9.00 -3.92
N CYS A 24 4.96 9.02 -3.55
CA CYS A 24 3.87 8.74 -4.48
C CYS A 24 3.40 9.99 -5.25
N GLU A 25 4.05 11.15 -5.06
CA GLU A 25 3.69 12.45 -5.62
C GLU A 25 2.22 12.84 -5.38
N ILE A 26 1.69 12.49 -4.21
CA ILE A 26 0.32 12.80 -3.78
C ILE A 26 0.29 13.47 -2.41
N SER A 27 -0.80 14.16 -2.11
CA SER A 27 -0.99 14.71 -0.76
C SER A 27 -1.10 13.61 0.28
N ARG A 28 -0.56 13.87 1.48
CA ARG A 28 -0.69 13.00 2.67
C ARG A 28 -2.12 12.49 2.91
N VAL A 29 -3.11 13.36 2.73
CA VAL A 29 -4.53 13.03 2.93
C VAL A 29 -5.00 12.02 1.87
N THR A 30 -4.61 12.23 0.60
CA THR A 30 -4.89 11.31 -0.50
C THR A 30 -4.23 9.95 -0.25
N TYR A 31 -2.97 9.94 0.21
CA TYR A 31 -2.28 8.70 0.57
C TYR A 31 -3.03 7.96 1.70
N GLN A 32 -3.45 8.66 2.75
CA GLN A 32 -4.20 8.04 3.86
C GLN A 32 -5.53 7.44 3.39
N GLN A 33 -6.25 8.11 2.48
CA GLN A 33 -7.48 7.58 1.89
C GLN A 33 -7.21 6.33 1.04
N LYS A 34 -6.14 6.32 0.26
CA LYS A 34 -5.70 5.15 -0.51
C LYS A 34 -5.20 4.02 0.41
N GLU A 35 -4.54 4.33 1.51
CA GLU A 35 -4.13 3.35 2.52
C GLU A 35 -5.37 2.65 3.11
N THR A 36 -6.50 3.37 3.23
CA THR A 36 -7.78 2.81 3.69
C THR A 36 -8.49 2.03 2.58
N ASN A 37 -8.37 2.47 1.33
CA ASN A 37 -8.95 1.81 0.17
C ASN A 37 -7.87 1.50 -0.88
N PRO A 38 -7.14 0.38 -0.75
CA PRO A 38 -5.96 0.09 -1.55
C PRO A 38 -6.24 -0.04 -3.05
N GLY A 39 -7.50 -0.25 -3.45
CA GLY A 39 -7.90 -0.25 -4.87
C GLY A 39 -7.81 1.11 -5.57
N ASN A 40 -7.62 2.21 -4.84
CA ASN A 40 -7.37 3.53 -5.43
C ASN A 40 -5.88 3.79 -5.73
N PHE A 41 -4.97 2.90 -5.35
CA PHE A 41 -3.56 3.05 -5.74
C PHE A 41 -3.36 2.73 -7.22
N ARG A 42 -2.66 3.61 -7.93
CA ARG A 42 -2.16 3.33 -9.28
C ARG A 42 -0.91 2.45 -9.18
N LEU A 43 -0.68 1.67 -10.24
CA LEU A 43 0.51 0.84 -10.36
C LEU A 43 1.81 1.65 -10.25
N SER A 44 1.84 2.89 -10.76
CA SER A 44 3.00 3.78 -10.63
C SER A 44 3.27 4.19 -9.18
N GLU A 45 2.22 4.46 -8.39
CA GLU A 45 2.35 4.81 -6.96
C GLU A 45 2.81 3.59 -6.16
N LEU A 46 2.27 2.40 -6.45
CA LEU A 46 2.71 1.15 -5.83
C LEU A 46 4.18 0.85 -6.14
N LYS A 47 4.62 1.10 -7.37
CA LYS A 47 6.01 0.94 -7.78
C LYS A 47 6.92 1.90 -7.01
N ALA A 48 6.59 3.19 -6.99
CA ALA A 48 7.39 4.19 -6.27
C ALA A 48 7.49 3.85 -4.77
N LEU A 49 6.38 3.45 -4.16
CA LEU A 49 6.34 3.01 -2.78
C LEU A 49 7.20 1.75 -2.56
N TYR A 50 7.12 0.75 -3.45
CA TYR A 50 7.93 -0.47 -3.39
C TYR A 50 9.44 -0.17 -3.49
N GLU A 51 9.84 0.77 -4.34
CA GLU A 51 11.25 1.17 -4.50
C GLU A 51 11.78 1.91 -3.26
N ALA A 52 10.92 2.68 -2.58
CA ALA A 52 11.30 3.39 -1.36
C ALA A 52 11.27 2.54 -0.08
N LEU A 53 10.60 1.37 -0.12
CA LEU A 53 10.53 0.47 1.02
C LEU A 53 11.85 -0.30 1.24
N SER A 54 12.07 -0.70 2.48
CA SER A 54 13.16 -1.61 2.89
C SER A 54 12.85 -3.03 2.43
N ASP A 55 13.87 -3.86 2.26
CA ASP A 55 13.73 -5.22 1.74
C ASP A 55 12.72 -6.08 2.51
N THR A 56 12.68 -5.97 3.83
CA THR A 56 11.68 -6.65 4.69
C THR A 56 10.25 -6.19 4.40
N SER A 57 10.05 -4.90 4.14
CA SER A 57 8.72 -4.32 3.89
C SER A 57 8.24 -4.52 2.46
N LYS A 58 9.18 -4.72 1.52
CA LYS A 58 8.87 -5.11 0.13
C LYS A 58 8.11 -6.43 0.06
N ASP A 59 8.46 -7.41 0.90
CA ASP A 59 7.72 -8.68 0.95
C ASP A 59 6.29 -8.46 1.44
N ILE A 60 6.11 -7.65 2.49
CA ILE A 60 4.81 -7.34 3.07
C ILE A 60 3.90 -6.64 2.05
N ILE A 61 4.40 -5.61 1.36
CA ILE A 61 3.58 -4.90 0.35
C ILE A 61 3.33 -5.77 -0.88
N ARG A 62 4.28 -6.64 -1.26
CA ARG A 62 4.08 -7.59 -2.36
C ARG A 62 2.96 -8.57 -2.02
N GLN A 63 2.96 -9.13 -0.82
CA GLN A 63 1.86 -9.97 -0.34
C GLN A 63 0.54 -9.19 -0.29
N ALA A 64 0.56 -7.92 0.16
CA ALA A 64 -0.62 -7.06 0.18
C ALA A 64 -1.20 -6.85 -1.24
N VAL A 65 -0.34 -6.55 -2.20
CA VAL A 65 -0.71 -6.30 -3.60
C VAL A 65 -1.18 -7.59 -4.26
N VAL A 66 -0.51 -8.73 -4.03
CA VAL A 66 -0.98 -10.03 -4.54
C VAL A 66 -2.30 -10.42 -3.90
N PHE A 67 -2.48 -10.22 -2.59
CA PHE A 67 -3.74 -10.46 -1.93
C PHE A 67 -4.84 -9.55 -2.48
N PHE A 68 -4.56 -8.28 -2.76
CA PHE A 68 -5.58 -7.34 -3.25
C PHE A 68 -5.89 -7.49 -4.76
N ILE A 69 -4.88 -7.73 -5.59
CA ILE A 69 -5.03 -7.86 -7.06
C ILE A 69 -5.38 -9.28 -7.48
N CYS A 70 -4.85 -10.29 -6.78
CA CYS A 70 -4.98 -11.72 -7.10
C CYS A 70 -5.85 -12.49 -6.10
N GLY A 71 -6.09 -11.96 -4.89
CA GLY A 71 -6.78 -12.66 -3.81
C GLY A 71 -8.21 -12.17 -3.54
N ASP A 72 -9.17 -13.03 -3.88
CA ASP A 72 -10.44 -13.27 -3.18
C ASP A 72 -11.50 -12.15 -3.02
N ASP A 73 -11.26 -10.86 -3.31
CA ASP A 73 -12.35 -9.86 -3.31
C ASP A 73 -13.30 -10.01 -4.53
N TYR A 74 -12.98 -10.92 -5.46
CA TYR A 74 -13.91 -11.39 -6.49
C TYR A 74 -14.89 -12.48 -6.00
N ILE A 75 -14.74 -13.01 -4.78
CA ILE A 75 -15.55 -14.12 -4.24
C ILE A 75 -16.44 -13.68 -3.06
N LYS A 76 -16.64 -12.39 -2.78
CA LYS A 76 -17.72 -11.96 -1.85
C LYS A 76 -18.50 -10.76 -2.36
N ARG A 77 -19.05 -10.91 -3.56
CA ARG A 77 -20.23 -10.17 -3.99
C ARG A 77 -21.41 -11.15 -4.10
N ASN A 78 -21.96 -11.56 -2.96
CA ASN A 78 -23.27 -12.21 -2.88
C ASN A 78 -24.13 -11.51 -1.83
#